data_AF-A0A0F8H4B0-F1
#
_entry.id   AF-A0A0F8H4B0-F1
#
_cell.length_a   1.000
_cell.length_b   1.000
_cell.length_c   1.000
_cell.angle_alpha   90.00
_cell.angle_beta   90.00
_cell.angle_gamma   90.00
#
_symmetry.space_group_name_H-M   'P 1'
#
loop_
_entity.id
_entity.type
_entity.pdbx_description
1 polymer ?
#
loop_
_entity_poly.entity_id
_entity_poly.type
_entity_poly.pdbx_seq_one_letter_code
_entity_poly.pdbx_strand_id
1 'polypeptide(L)'
;MWENYLPVGIRNHKEGISTTEDLKKALLQKCESMDIPMVRVASVERWKNPPFLPWMPEEFYPQSIYPEAKSVIVIGLPIPLPVLETSPSIYYRELYNTVNSLLDQYTYRLANFLT
;
A
#
# COMPACT_ATOMS: atom_id res chain seq x y z
N MET A 1 13.20 -16.16 39.78
CA MET A 1 12.68 -14.78 39.94
C MET A 1 12.94 -13.92 38.69
N TRP A 2 12.93 -14.48 37.47
CA TRP A 2 13.22 -13.75 36.22
C TRP A 2 12.45 -14.34 35.00
N GLU A 3 11.23 -14.87 35.19
CA GLU A 3 10.39 -15.43 34.10
C GLU A 3 9.14 -14.59 33.77
N ASN A 4 8.95 -13.43 34.39
CA ASN A 4 7.69 -12.64 34.30
C ASN A 4 7.79 -11.33 33.50
N TYR A 5 8.74 -11.19 32.59
CA TYR A 5 8.86 -9.99 31.72
C TYR A 5 8.86 -10.34 30.23
N LEU A 6 7.88 -11.14 29.79
CA LEU A 6 7.51 -11.20 28.38
C LEU A 6 6.23 -10.39 28.18
N PRO A 7 6.22 -9.35 27.32
CA PRO A 7 5.00 -8.60 27.05
C PRO A 7 3.95 -9.52 26.43
N VAL A 8 2.80 -9.56 27.08
CA VAL A 8 1.56 -10.22 26.63
C VAL A 8 1.04 -9.45 25.40
N GLY A 9 1.56 -9.75 24.22
CA GLY A 9 1.24 -8.95 23.04
C GLY A 9 1.58 -9.52 21.68
N ILE A 10 2.09 -10.75 21.58
CA ILE A 10 2.24 -11.43 20.29
C ILE A 10 1.55 -12.79 20.41
N ARG A 11 0.21 -12.75 20.49
CA ARG A 11 -0.57 -13.93 20.11
C ARG A 11 -0.40 -14.08 18.61
N ASN A 12 0.29 -15.14 18.21
CA ASN A 12 0.39 -15.61 16.85
C ASN A 12 -1.01 -15.67 16.21
N HIS A 13 -1.33 -14.71 15.36
CA HIS A 13 -2.49 -14.76 14.49
C HIS A 13 -2.18 -15.65 13.27
N LYS A 14 -1.61 -16.85 13.50
CA LYS A 14 -1.18 -17.80 12.47
C LYS A 14 -2.14 -18.97 12.26
N GLU A 15 -3.40 -18.84 12.69
CA GLU A 15 -4.43 -19.83 12.38
C GLU A 15 -5.50 -19.18 11.49
N GLY A 16 -5.56 -19.60 10.22
CA GLY A 16 -6.79 -19.55 9.42
C GLY A 16 -6.87 -18.61 8.21
N ILE A 17 -5.81 -18.38 7.43
CA ILE A 17 -5.97 -17.80 6.07
C ILE A 17 -5.78 -18.94 5.06
N SER A 18 -6.86 -19.67 4.75
CA SER A 18 -6.79 -20.87 3.91
C SER A 18 -7.09 -20.57 2.43
N THR A 19 -7.51 -19.37 2.07
CA THR A 19 -7.83 -19.02 0.68
C THR A 19 -7.33 -17.62 0.30
N THR A 20 -7.06 -17.39 -0.99
CA THR A 20 -6.72 -16.05 -1.52
C THR A 20 -7.77 -14.99 -1.14
N GLU A 21 -9.04 -15.39 -1.02
CA GLU A 21 -10.11 -14.50 -0.58
C GLU A 21 -10.00 -14.13 0.90
N ASP A 22 -9.59 -15.05 1.76
CA ASP A 22 -9.31 -14.74 3.17
C ASP A 22 -8.15 -13.77 3.30
N LEU A 23 -7.09 -13.93 2.50
CA LEU A 23 -5.94 -13.03 2.50
C LEU A 23 -6.35 -11.64 2.04
N LYS A 24 -7.13 -11.57 0.96
CA LYS A 24 -7.65 -10.31 0.44
C LYS A 24 -8.57 -9.64 1.46
N LYS A 25 -9.43 -10.39 2.15
CA LYS A 25 -10.28 -9.86 3.21
C LYS A 25 -9.46 -9.30 4.36
N ALA A 26 -8.45 -10.04 4.82
CA ALA A 26 -7.55 -9.60 5.89
C ALA A 26 -6.77 -8.33 5.48
N LEU A 27 -6.31 -8.25 4.24
CA LEU A 27 -5.68 -7.05 3.67
C LEU A 27 -6.64 -5.86 3.70
N LEU A 28 -7.89 -6.01 3.25
CA LEU A 28 -8.87 -4.92 3.24
C LEU A 28 -9.17 -4.44 4.66
N GLN A 29 -9.37 -5.34 5.60
CA GLN A 29 -9.56 -5.00 7.02
C GLN A 29 -8.33 -4.28 7.60
N LYS A 30 -7.12 -4.72 7.22
CA LYS A 30 -5.89 -4.06 7.63
C LYS A 30 -5.82 -2.62 7.09
N CYS A 31 -6.15 -2.40 5.82
CA CYS A 31 -6.20 -1.08 5.22
C CYS A 31 -7.25 -0.17 5.89
N GLU A 32 -8.44 -0.70 6.17
CA GLU A 32 -9.50 0.00 6.88
C GLU A 32 -9.05 0.43 8.29
N SER A 33 -8.38 -0.47 9.04
CA SER A 33 -7.84 -0.14 10.38
C SER A 33 -6.73 0.92 10.38
N MET A 34 -6.20 1.27 9.21
CA MET A 34 -5.17 2.29 9.02
C MET A 34 -5.71 3.54 8.31
N ASP A 35 -7.03 3.65 8.15
CA ASP A 35 -7.71 4.75 7.48
C ASP A 35 -7.23 4.98 6.04
N ILE A 36 -6.83 3.90 5.35
CA ILE A 36 -6.47 3.99 3.93
C ILE A 36 -7.77 4.07 3.11
N PRO A 37 -8.05 5.19 2.42
CA PRO A 37 -9.36 5.45 1.83
C PRO A 37 -9.59 4.71 0.52
N MET A 38 -8.52 4.33 -0.18
CA MET A 38 -8.60 3.58 -1.43
C MET A 38 -7.55 2.49 -1.45
N VAL A 39 -7.99 1.25 -1.65
CA VAL A 39 -7.12 0.09 -1.88
C VAL A 39 -7.69 -0.83 -2.96
N ARG A 40 -6.82 -1.40 -3.79
CA ARG A 40 -7.18 -2.43 -4.77
C ARG A 40 -6.02 -3.38 -5.00
N VAL A 41 -6.34 -4.65 -5.27
CA VAL A 41 -5.37 -5.64 -5.78
C VAL A 41 -5.55 -5.76 -7.29
N ALA A 42 -4.46 -5.69 -8.05
CA ALA A 42 -4.44 -5.79 -9.50
C ALA A 42 -3.40 -6.81 -9.97
N SER A 43 -3.64 -7.45 -11.11
CA SER A 43 -2.60 -8.23 -11.80
C SER A 43 -1.54 -7.30 -12.38
N VAL A 44 -0.27 -7.73 -12.35
CA VAL A 44 0.85 -7.02 -12.98
C VAL A 44 0.66 -6.82 -14.48
N GLU A 45 -0.09 -7.71 -15.15
CA GLU A 45 -0.40 -7.64 -16.58
C GLU A 45 -1.16 -6.38 -16.98
N ARG A 46 -1.82 -5.69 -16.02
CA ARG A 46 -2.51 -4.42 -16.31
C ARG A 46 -1.54 -3.32 -16.79
N TRP A 47 -0.28 -3.36 -16.39
CA TRP A 47 0.71 -2.36 -16.80
C TRP A 47 1.06 -2.46 -18.29
N LYS A 48 0.85 -3.63 -18.92
CA LYS A 48 1.06 -3.82 -20.37
C LYS A 48 -0.09 -3.28 -21.23
N ASN A 49 -1.25 -3.00 -20.62
CA ASN A 49 -2.45 -2.51 -21.31
C ASN A 49 -2.94 -1.22 -20.64
N PRO A 50 -2.21 -0.10 -20.83
CA PRO A 50 -2.45 1.12 -20.06
C PRO A 50 -3.76 1.81 -20.46
N PRO A 51 -4.45 2.46 -19.52
CA PRO A 51 -5.69 3.21 -19.79
C PRO A 51 -5.45 4.54 -20.53
N PHE A 52 -4.23 5.05 -20.58
CA PHE A 52 -3.88 6.32 -21.25
C PHE A 52 -2.41 6.35 -21.69
N LEU A 53 -2.08 7.33 -22.55
CA LEU A 53 -0.73 7.62 -23.01
C LEU A 53 -0.38 9.10 -22.77
N PRO A 54 0.89 9.45 -22.49
CA PRO A 54 2.03 8.54 -22.32
C PRO A 54 1.91 7.69 -21.06
N TRP A 55 2.47 6.47 -21.11
CA TRP A 55 2.53 5.55 -19.98
C TRP A 55 3.97 5.45 -19.46
N MET A 56 4.14 4.89 -18.26
CA MET A 56 5.49 4.69 -17.72
C MET A 56 6.30 3.72 -18.60
N PRO A 57 7.62 3.91 -18.72
CA PRO A 57 8.51 2.94 -19.39
C PRO A 57 8.42 1.53 -18.79
N GLU A 58 8.64 0.52 -19.62
CA GLU A 58 8.52 -0.91 -19.24
C GLU A 58 9.47 -1.33 -18.11
N GLU A 59 10.64 -0.68 -17.99
CA GLU A 59 11.58 -0.91 -16.89
C GLU A 59 10.99 -0.61 -15.50
N PHE A 60 9.92 0.19 -15.43
CA PHE A 60 9.22 0.52 -14.20
C PHE A 60 7.95 -0.30 -13.97
N TYR A 61 7.68 -1.30 -14.81
CA TYR A 61 6.56 -2.22 -14.56
C TYR A 61 6.85 -3.09 -13.33
N PRO A 62 5.81 -3.50 -12.59
CA PRO A 62 5.99 -4.31 -11.38
C PRO A 62 6.83 -5.57 -11.61
N GLN A 63 6.55 -6.30 -12.70
CA GLN A 63 7.29 -7.51 -13.09
C GLN A 63 8.70 -7.24 -13.62
N SER A 64 9.03 -6.01 -14.00
CA SER A 64 10.38 -5.62 -14.37
C SER A 64 11.24 -5.31 -13.14
N ILE A 65 10.61 -4.77 -12.08
CA ILE A 65 11.25 -4.46 -10.80
C ILE A 65 11.40 -5.71 -9.93
N TYR A 66 10.35 -6.53 -9.86
CA TYR A 66 10.31 -7.79 -9.10
C TYR A 66 9.73 -8.91 -9.97
N PRO A 67 10.58 -9.71 -10.65
CA PRO A 67 10.15 -10.69 -11.65
C PRO A 67 9.11 -11.71 -11.18
N GLU A 68 9.11 -12.05 -9.89
CA GLU A 68 8.19 -13.02 -9.30
C GLU A 68 6.81 -12.42 -8.95
N ALA A 69 6.63 -11.10 -9.10
CA ALA A 69 5.37 -10.43 -8.79
C ALA A 69 4.22 -10.90 -9.69
N LYS A 70 3.12 -11.37 -9.08
CA LYS A 70 1.87 -11.74 -9.78
C LYS A 70 0.76 -10.71 -9.59
N SER A 71 0.81 -9.96 -8.49
CA SER A 71 -0.18 -8.96 -8.14
C SER A 71 0.46 -7.74 -7.48
N VAL A 72 -0.19 -6.59 -7.62
CA VAL A 72 0.15 -5.33 -6.96
C VAL A 72 -0.99 -4.90 -6.06
N ILE A 73 -0.66 -4.48 -4.85
CA ILE A 73 -1.58 -3.78 -3.96
C ILE A 73 -1.39 -2.28 -4.23
N VAL A 74 -2.43 -1.63 -4.73
CA VAL A 74 -2.44 -0.19 -5.01
C VAL A 74 -3.22 0.49 -3.89
N ILE A 75 -2.62 1.49 -3.27
CA ILE A 75 -3.28 2.39 -2.32
C ILE A 75 -3.30 3.81 -2.88
N GLY A 76 -4.28 4.62 -2.46
CA GLY A 76 -4.31 6.02 -2.81
C GLY A 76 -4.81 6.88 -1.66
N LEU A 77 -4.22 8.07 -1.54
CA LEU A 77 -4.60 9.11 -0.58
C LEU A 77 -5.14 10.32 -1.37
N PRO A 78 -6.30 10.87 -0.98
CA PRO A 78 -6.90 12.00 -1.68
C PRO A 78 -6.08 13.27 -1.46
N ILE A 79 -5.90 14.03 -2.54
CA ILE A 79 -5.32 15.37 -2.51
C ILE A 79 -6.48 16.40 -2.57
N PRO A 80 -6.60 17.31 -1.60
CA PRO A 80 -7.57 18.40 -1.68
C PRO A 80 -7.33 19.28 -2.92
N LEU A 81 -8.36 19.41 -3.78
CA LEU A 81 -8.32 20.23 -4.99
C LEU A 81 -7.82 21.66 -4.74
N PRO A 82 -8.26 22.38 -3.67
CA PRO A 82 -7.79 23.75 -3.46
C PRO A 82 -6.28 23.86 -3.27
N VAL A 83 -5.62 22.85 -2.70
CA VAL A 83 -4.16 22.87 -2.53
C VAL A 83 -3.47 22.53 -3.85
N LEU A 84 -4.01 21.58 -4.62
CA LEU A 84 -3.50 21.21 -5.93
C LEU A 84 -3.53 22.39 -6.91
N GLU A 85 -4.60 23.18 -6.91
CA GLU A 85 -4.77 24.36 -7.78
C GLU A 85 -3.80 25.50 -7.47
N THR A 86 -3.14 25.48 -6.31
CA THR A 86 -2.09 26.45 -5.98
C THR A 86 -0.72 26.07 -6.55
N SER A 87 -0.59 24.97 -7.29
CA SER A 87 0.69 24.57 -7.86
C SER A 87 1.19 25.58 -8.92
N PRO A 88 2.46 26.01 -8.86
CA PRO A 88 3.46 25.71 -7.84
C PRO A 88 3.32 26.61 -6.59
N SER A 89 3.22 26.00 -5.40
CA SER A 89 3.24 26.74 -4.11
C SER A 89 3.94 25.97 -3.00
N ILE A 90 4.27 26.67 -1.92
CA ILE A 90 4.75 26.05 -0.67
C ILE A 90 3.68 25.08 -0.12
N TYR A 91 2.40 25.46 -0.13
CA TYR A 91 1.31 24.61 0.35
C TYR A 91 1.22 23.29 -0.42
N TYR A 92 1.32 23.34 -1.74
CA TYR A 92 1.36 22.14 -2.58
C TYR A 92 2.56 21.26 -2.22
N ARG A 93 3.76 21.85 -2.08
CA ARG A 93 4.98 21.10 -1.77
C ARG A 93 4.89 20.41 -0.41
N GLU A 94 4.45 21.11 0.64
CA GLU A 94 4.34 20.54 1.98
C GLU A 94 3.29 19.42 2.03
N LEU A 95 2.15 19.61 1.35
CA LEU A 95 1.14 18.56 1.23
C LEU A 95 1.70 17.33 0.48
N TYR A 96 2.40 17.55 -0.64
CA TYR A 96 3.00 16.47 -1.43
C TYR A 96 4.01 15.66 -0.60
N ASN A 97 4.90 16.33 0.14
CA ASN A 97 5.86 15.66 1.02
C ASN A 97 5.17 14.85 2.13
N THR A 98 4.11 15.41 2.72
CA THR A 98 3.32 14.74 3.76
C THR A 98 2.65 13.49 3.21
N VAL A 99 2.00 13.59 2.05
CA VAL A 99 1.29 12.47 1.43
C VAL A 99 2.23 11.35 1.00
N ASN A 100 3.38 11.67 0.40
CA ASN A 100 4.37 10.63 0.06
C ASN A 100 4.92 9.92 1.30
N SER A 101 5.20 10.68 2.38
CA SER A 101 5.63 10.09 3.65
C SER A 101 4.57 9.15 4.23
N LEU A 102 3.29 9.48 4.11
CA LEU A 102 2.20 8.60 4.53
C LEU A 102 2.10 7.34 3.64
N LEU A 103 2.25 7.48 2.33
CA LEU A 103 2.27 6.34 1.40
C LEU A 103 3.41 5.36 1.76
N ASP A 104 4.60 5.86 2.03
CA ASP A 104 5.75 5.04 2.45
C ASP A 104 5.48 4.30 3.77
N GLN A 105 4.92 5.00 4.77
CA GLN A 105 4.57 4.38 6.05
C GLN A 105 3.50 3.31 5.90
N TYR A 106 2.45 3.56 5.12
CA TYR A 106 1.38 2.58 4.89
C TYR A 106 1.88 1.36 4.13
N THR A 107 2.66 1.55 3.07
CA THR A 107 3.23 0.45 2.29
C THR A 107 4.18 -0.40 3.12
N TYR A 108 5.04 0.21 3.94
CA TYR A 108 5.90 -0.51 4.88
C TYR A 108 5.10 -1.36 5.88
N ARG A 109 4.05 -0.78 6.48
CA ARG A 109 3.18 -1.50 7.44
C ARG A 109 2.40 -2.65 6.78
N LEU A 110 1.98 -2.49 5.52
CA LEU A 110 1.32 -3.54 4.75
C LEU A 110 2.30 -4.66 4.39
N ALA A 111 3.52 -4.33 3.96
CA ALA A 111 4.55 -5.32 3.64
C ALA A 111 4.86 -6.21 4.86
N ASN A 112 5.05 -5.58 6.03
CA ASN A 112 5.27 -6.31 7.29
C ASN A 112 4.06 -7.15 7.74
N PHE A 113 2.85 -6.75 7.40
CA PHE A 113 1.65 -7.53 7.73
C PHE A 113 1.52 -8.80 6.88
N LEU A 114 2.05 -8.78 5.66
CA LEU A 114 1.93 -9.88 4.68
C LEU A 114 3.10 -10.89 4.76
N THR A 115 4.10 -10.64 5.60
CA THR A 115 5.32 -11.46 5.79
C THR A 115 5.21 -12.29 7.06
#